data_AF-A0A1H3UNM3-F1
#
_entry.id   AF-A0A1H3UNM3-F1
#
_cell.length_a   1.000
_cell.length_b   1.000
_cell.length_c   1.000
_cell.angle_alpha   90.00
_cell.angle_beta   90.00
_cell.angle_gamma   90.00
#
_symmetry.space_group_name_H-M   'P 1'
#
loop_
_entity.id
_entity.type
_entity.pdbx_description
1 polymer ?
#
loop_
_entity_poly.entity_id
_entity_poly.type
_entity_poly.pdbx_seq_one_letter_code
_entity_poly.pdbx_strand_id
1 'polypeptide(L)'
;MRSWCDPFSGNTWESVSDRMYGNKQFSSSFKTEDFIKYITGQHKFPSLPPFISYEARSIEDIHEILADTRRASYISDGSLTYRGQPKEYHLKRKIPNPVRADSKGLEISVLAGAYRQANEFYSFALQPKEQRSFQDILGELEPNQPDLGFASISAYDIMRTEQHYATQTSGLDLAFELDTAIFFATHQFRWRASGKAYYERVKHGEHSGIIYCFRFRDPPVKRSQYYIKEFDLFKTYPPTRIIRQDCGLPLIGEYERNIAITDIDCIIRLHHEFEMPKTFKKSPEYMFPSIREDKFYEKLLTLKQQHQDLLTDVVEYEWART
;
A
#
# COMPACT_ATOMS: atom_id res chain seq x y z
N MET A 1 26.66 -6.99 2.53
CA MET A 1 27.05 -7.46 3.88
C MET A 1 27.05 -6.25 4.81
N ARG A 2 26.71 -6.44 6.09
CA ARG A 2 26.76 -5.40 7.12
C ARG A 2 27.53 -5.93 8.31
N SER A 3 28.44 -5.12 8.84
CA SER A 3 29.18 -5.42 10.06
C SER A 3 28.54 -4.65 11.22
N TRP A 4 28.32 -5.34 12.32
CA TRP A 4 27.73 -4.79 13.53
C TRP A 4 28.73 -4.93 14.67
N CYS A 5 28.63 -4.04 15.66
CA CYS A 5 29.40 -4.10 16.89
C CYS A 5 28.43 -3.85 18.04
N ASP A 6 28.42 -4.73 19.03
CA ASP A 6 27.79 -4.45 20.31
C ASP A 6 28.76 -3.56 21.12
N PRO A 7 28.41 -2.29 21.38
CA PRO A 7 29.29 -1.36 22.07
C PRO A 7 29.53 -1.74 23.53
N PHE A 8 28.73 -2.64 24.12
CA PHE A 8 28.86 -3.06 25.50
C PHE A 8 29.70 -4.32 25.67
N SER A 9 29.57 -5.30 24.76
CA SER A 9 30.37 -6.54 24.82
C SER A 9 31.61 -6.52 23.92
N GLY A 10 31.71 -5.58 22.98
CA GLY A 10 32.76 -5.54 21.96
C GLY A 10 32.63 -6.63 20.89
N ASN A 11 31.59 -7.46 20.96
CA ASN A 11 31.35 -8.50 19.98
C ASN A 11 30.97 -7.89 18.64
N THR A 12 31.62 -8.38 17.58
CA THR A 12 31.28 -8.02 16.22
C THR A 12 30.64 -9.20 15.51
N TRP A 13 29.72 -8.91 14.60
CA TRP A 13 29.16 -9.94 13.72
C TRP A 13 28.91 -9.38 12.33
N GLU A 14 29.13 -10.23 11.34
CA GLU A 14 28.76 -9.94 9.95
C GLU A 14 27.43 -10.59 9.62
N SER A 15 26.62 -9.81 8.90
CA SER A 15 25.32 -10.26 8.45
C SER A 15 25.11 -10.01 6.96
N VAL A 16 24.35 -10.90 6.36
CA VAL A 16 23.69 -10.66 5.08
C VAL A 16 22.35 -10.00 5.39
N SER A 17 22.15 -8.79 4.85
CA SER A 17 20.87 -8.08 4.90
C SER A 17 20.41 -7.74 3.50
N ASP A 18 19.15 -8.07 3.18
CA ASP A 18 18.52 -7.65 1.94
C ASP A 18 17.81 -6.29 2.07
N ARG A 19 17.31 -5.77 0.94
CA ARG A 19 16.55 -4.50 0.85
C ARG A 19 15.03 -4.71 0.99
N MET A 20 14.56 -5.89 1.41
CA MET A 20 13.12 -6.21 1.44
C MET A 20 12.49 -5.90 2.77
N TYR A 21 12.99 -6.47 3.87
CA TYR A 21 12.31 -6.42 5.16
C TYR A 21 12.97 -5.48 6.17
N GLY A 22 13.98 -4.72 5.72
CA GLY A 22 14.69 -3.74 6.55
C GLY A 22 15.33 -4.40 7.77
N ASN A 23 15.35 -3.67 8.89
CA ASN A 23 15.87 -4.16 10.17
C ASN A 23 14.78 -4.64 11.14
N LYS A 24 13.49 -4.45 10.83
CA LYS A 24 12.40 -4.85 11.72
C LYS A 24 12.37 -6.37 11.90
N GLN A 25 12.31 -6.76 13.17
CA GLN A 25 12.26 -8.16 13.62
C GLN A 25 13.43 -9.02 13.10
N PHE A 26 14.58 -8.41 12.75
CA PHE A 26 15.73 -9.10 12.13
C PHE A 26 15.37 -9.92 10.88
N SER A 27 14.24 -9.63 10.24
CA SER A 27 13.64 -10.49 9.20
C SER A 27 14.45 -10.57 7.90
N SER A 28 15.54 -9.80 7.84
CA SER A 28 16.54 -9.85 6.78
C SER A 28 17.97 -10.03 7.27
N SER A 29 18.28 -10.16 8.56
CA SER A 29 19.67 -10.22 9.05
C SER A 29 20.10 -11.65 9.39
N PHE A 30 20.91 -12.25 8.51
CA PHE A 30 21.39 -13.63 8.66
C PHE A 30 22.90 -13.63 8.88
N LYS A 31 23.39 -14.49 9.79
CA LYS A 31 24.84 -14.72 9.90
C LYS A 31 25.39 -15.17 8.55
N THR A 32 26.50 -14.58 8.12
CA THR A 32 27.06 -14.83 6.78
C THR A 32 27.32 -16.32 6.52
N GLU A 33 27.92 -17.03 7.49
CA GLU A 33 28.23 -18.46 7.36
C GLU A 33 26.98 -19.33 7.20
N ASP A 34 25.95 -19.07 8.01
CA ASP A 34 24.69 -19.82 7.96
C ASP A 34 23.95 -19.55 6.65
N PHE A 35 24.03 -18.31 6.14
CA PHE A 35 23.44 -17.95 4.86
C PHE A 35 24.15 -18.62 3.67
N ILE A 36 25.49 -18.72 3.70
CA ILE A 36 26.27 -19.47 2.70
C ILE A 36 25.86 -20.94 2.71
N LYS A 37 25.78 -21.56 3.90
CA LYS A 37 25.32 -22.95 4.06
C LYS A 37 23.88 -23.12 3.59
N TYR A 38 23.01 -22.14 3.79
CA TYR A 38 21.64 -22.17 3.28
C TYR A 38 21.59 -22.19 1.76
N ILE A 39 22.39 -21.36 1.07
CA ILE A 39 22.46 -21.34 -0.40
C ILE A 39 22.91 -22.70 -0.95
N THR A 40 23.79 -23.41 -0.23
CA THR A 40 24.26 -24.76 -0.62
C THR A 40 23.38 -25.89 -0.12
N GLY A 41 22.25 -25.61 0.54
CA GLY A 41 21.33 -26.61 1.07
C GLY A 41 21.79 -27.32 2.35
N GLN A 42 22.86 -26.83 2.98
CA GLN A 42 23.48 -27.40 4.19
C GLN A 42 22.95 -26.78 5.49
N HIS A 43 22.09 -25.77 5.43
CA HIS A 43 21.49 -25.14 6.59
C HIS A 43 20.03 -24.77 6.34
N LYS A 44 19.20 -24.87 7.37
CA LYS A 44 17.81 -24.42 7.38
C LYS A 44 17.61 -23.48 8.55
N PHE A 45 17.21 -22.24 8.24
CA PHE A 45 16.90 -21.27 9.27
C PHE A 45 15.60 -21.64 10.02
N PRO A 46 15.50 -21.32 11.33
CA PRO A 46 14.24 -21.47 12.06
C PRO A 46 13.12 -20.69 11.39
N SER A 47 11.98 -21.35 11.17
CA SER A 47 10.80 -20.70 10.61
C SER A 47 10.23 -19.68 11.59
N LEU A 48 9.78 -18.54 11.05
CA LEU A 48 9.01 -17.59 11.83
C LEU A 48 7.62 -18.18 12.15
N PRO A 49 6.95 -17.70 13.22
CA PRO A 49 5.56 -18.03 13.45
C PRO A 49 4.71 -17.71 12.21
N PRO A 50 3.75 -18.57 11.85
CA PRO A 50 2.86 -18.28 10.73
C PRO A 50 2.02 -17.04 11.02
N PHE A 51 1.59 -16.35 9.96
CA PHE A 51 0.64 -15.26 10.12
C PHE A 51 -0.68 -15.78 10.69
N ILE A 52 -1.27 -15.03 11.62
CA ILE A 52 -2.64 -15.27 12.05
C ILE A 52 -3.53 -14.98 10.86
N SER A 53 -4.30 -15.98 10.44
CA SER A 53 -5.18 -15.86 9.29
C SER A 53 -6.58 -16.37 9.60
N TYR A 54 -7.57 -15.72 9.01
CA TYR A 54 -8.98 -16.05 9.09
C TYR A 54 -9.56 -16.15 7.70
N GLU A 55 -10.63 -16.92 7.56
CA GLU A 55 -11.49 -16.91 6.39
C GLU A 55 -12.82 -16.26 6.78
N ALA A 56 -13.32 -15.35 5.94
CA ALA A 56 -14.60 -14.68 6.14
C ALA A 56 -15.52 -14.95 4.94
N ARG A 57 -16.78 -15.30 5.21
CA ARG A 57 -17.85 -15.50 4.23
C ARG A 57 -18.77 -14.29 4.12
N SER A 58 -18.79 -13.38 5.10
CA SER A 58 -19.56 -12.14 5.04
C SER A 58 -18.85 -10.97 5.74
N ILE A 59 -19.44 -9.76 5.66
CA ILE A 59 -18.94 -8.59 6.41
C ILE A 59 -19.09 -8.80 7.92
N GLU A 60 -20.14 -9.49 8.37
CA GLU A 60 -20.37 -9.82 9.77
C GLU A 60 -19.24 -10.70 10.33
N ASP A 61 -18.77 -11.69 9.57
CA ASP A 61 -17.60 -12.49 9.97
C ASP A 61 -16.36 -11.62 10.17
N ILE A 62 -16.14 -10.63 9.29
CA ILE A 62 -15.02 -9.69 9.41
C ILE A 62 -15.17 -8.89 10.71
N HIS A 63 -16.37 -8.40 11.02
CA HIS A 63 -16.62 -7.70 12.26
C HIS A 63 -16.40 -8.58 13.50
N GLU A 64 -16.81 -9.84 13.46
CA GLU A 64 -16.57 -10.80 14.56
C GLU A 64 -15.08 -11.04 14.77
N ILE A 65 -14.32 -11.25 13.69
CA ILE A 65 -12.84 -11.40 13.74
C ILE A 65 -12.18 -10.18 14.37
N LEU A 66 -12.66 -8.98 14.05
CA LEU A 66 -12.12 -7.71 14.54
C LEU A 66 -12.64 -7.30 15.93
N ALA A 67 -13.66 -7.99 16.45
CA ALA A 67 -14.25 -7.72 17.76
C ALA A 67 -13.45 -8.32 18.92
N ASP A 68 -12.38 -9.08 18.65
CA ASP A 68 -11.50 -9.56 19.71
C ASP A 68 -10.90 -8.37 20.50
N THR A 69 -10.73 -8.55 21.81
CA THR A 69 -10.36 -7.47 22.74
C THR A 69 -9.13 -6.69 22.29
N ARG A 70 -8.14 -7.37 21.68
CA ARG A 70 -6.88 -6.77 21.27
C ARG A 70 -7.06 -5.91 20.02
N ARG A 71 -7.74 -6.41 18.98
CA ARG A 71 -7.99 -5.63 17.74
C ARG A 71 -9.02 -4.54 17.96
N ALA A 72 -10.06 -4.79 18.73
CA ALA A 72 -11.02 -3.76 19.14
C ALA A 72 -10.31 -2.58 19.82
N SER A 73 -9.31 -2.84 20.66
CA SER A 73 -8.46 -1.78 21.24
C SER A 73 -7.65 -1.01 20.19
N TYR A 74 -7.07 -1.69 19.20
CA TYR A 74 -6.29 -1.04 18.12
C TYR A 74 -7.19 -0.24 17.16
N ILE A 75 -8.44 -0.65 16.98
CA ILE A 75 -9.44 0.09 16.21
C ILE A 75 -9.83 1.35 16.97
N SER A 76 -10.13 1.20 18.26
CA SER A 76 -10.55 2.31 19.12
C SER A 76 -9.49 3.42 19.26
N ASP A 77 -8.20 3.07 19.30
CA ASP A 77 -7.11 4.05 19.38
C ASP A 77 -6.61 4.53 17.99
N GLY A 78 -7.23 4.03 16.91
CA GLY A 78 -6.93 4.39 15.53
C GLY A 78 -5.57 3.87 15.03
N SER A 79 -5.02 2.83 15.64
CA SER A 79 -3.71 2.27 15.28
C SER A 79 -3.77 0.99 14.44
N LEU A 80 -4.97 0.44 14.23
CA LEU A 80 -5.20 -0.60 13.23
C LEU A 80 -5.46 0.05 11.87
N THR A 81 -4.76 -0.42 10.84
CA THR A 81 -4.97 -0.01 9.45
C THR A 81 -5.20 -1.21 8.56
N TYR A 82 -5.85 -1.00 7.43
CA TYR A 82 -6.29 -2.05 6.53
C TYR A 82 -5.72 -1.86 5.13
N ARG A 83 -5.47 -2.97 4.41
CA ARG A 83 -5.25 -2.93 2.96
C ARG A 83 -6.01 -4.07 2.31
N GLY A 84 -7.01 -3.70 1.51
CA GLY A 84 -7.74 -4.63 0.67
C GLY A 84 -7.07 -4.87 -0.67
N GLN A 85 -7.12 -6.10 -1.15
CA GLN A 85 -6.66 -6.47 -2.50
C GLN A 85 -7.56 -7.56 -3.07
N PRO A 86 -7.82 -7.58 -4.39
CA PRO A 86 -8.71 -8.58 -5.00
C PRO A 86 -8.12 -10.01 -4.95
N LYS A 87 -6.81 -10.13 -4.69
CA LYS A 87 -6.10 -11.38 -4.44
C LYS A 87 -4.81 -11.17 -3.66
N GLU A 88 -4.29 -12.24 -3.08
CA GLU A 88 -2.95 -12.26 -2.47
C GLU A 88 -1.86 -12.27 -3.55
N TYR A 89 -1.03 -11.22 -3.58
CA TYR A 89 0.11 -11.15 -4.48
C TYR A 89 1.35 -11.76 -3.83
N HIS A 90 2.17 -12.39 -4.66
CA HIS A 90 3.43 -12.98 -4.26
C HIS A 90 4.56 -12.45 -5.15
N LEU A 91 5.78 -12.47 -4.62
CA LEU A 91 7.01 -12.27 -5.37
C LEU A 91 7.90 -13.50 -5.20
N LYS A 92 8.80 -13.69 -6.17
CA LYS A 92 9.79 -14.76 -6.16
C LYS A 92 11.18 -14.16 -6.31
N ARG A 93 12.17 -14.71 -5.61
CA ARG A 93 13.57 -14.29 -5.72
C ARG A 93 14.47 -15.44 -6.14
N LYS A 94 15.60 -15.12 -6.78
CA LYS A 94 16.60 -16.13 -7.17
C LYS A 94 17.13 -16.91 -5.96
N ILE A 95 17.34 -16.20 -4.85
CA ILE A 95 17.61 -16.76 -3.55
C ILE A 95 16.42 -16.36 -2.66
N PRO A 96 15.50 -17.28 -2.36
CA PRO A 96 14.32 -16.99 -1.53
C PRO A 96 14.73 -16.55 -0.12
N ASN A 97 13.90 -15.72 0.53
CA ASN A 97 14.12 -15.41 1.95
C ASN A 97 14.13 -16.71 2.75
N PRO A 98 15.15 -16.97 3.60
CA PRO A 98 15.21 -18.20 4.37
C PRO A 98 14.05 -18.43 5.34
N VAL A 99 13.36 -17.37 5.77
CA VAL A 99 12.31 -17.44 6.80
C VAL A 99 10.95 -16.84 6.38
N ARG A 100 10.89 -16.15 5.23
CA ARG A 100 9.65 -15.56 4.69
C ARG A 100 9.12 -16.25 3.44
N ALA A 101 9.95 -17.05 2.75
CA ALA A 101 9.52 -17.76 1.56
C ALA A 101 8.82 -19.08 1.94
N ASP A 102 7.80 -19.44 1.16
CA ASP A 102 7.16 -20.75 1.25
C ASP A 102 8.02 -21.87 0.62
N SER A 103 7.52 -23.09 0.59
CA SER A 103 8.21 -24.24 -0.01
C SER A 103 8.43 -24.13 -1.52
N LYS A 104 7.75 -23.19 -2.20
CA LYS A 104 7.91 -22.87 -3.63
C LYS A 104 8.82 -21.66 -3.85
N GLY A 105 9.35 -21.06 -2.80
CA GLY A 105 10.18 -19.86 -2.85
C GLY A 105 9.38 -18.57 -3.07
N LEU A 106 8.07 -18.59 -2.79
CA LEU A 106 7.18 -17.43 -2.90
C LEU A 106 7.12 -16.68 -1.58
N GLU A 107 7.16 -15.35 -1.66
CA GLU A 107 7.05 -14.44 -0.52
C GLU A 107 5.81 -13.55 -0.72
N ILE A 108 5.00 -13.34 0.34
CA ILE A 108 3.83 -12.44 0.26
C ILE A 108 4.31 -11.03 -0.11
N SER A 109 3.62 -10.40 -1.06
CA SER A 109 3.96 -9.10 -1.60
C SER A 109 2.99 -8.02 -1.10
N VAL A 110 3.46 -7.19 -0.17
CA VAL A 110 2.76 -6.01 0.35
C VAL A 110 3.52 -4.74 -0.05
N LEU A 111 4.07 -4.75 -1.28
CA LEU A 111 4.88 -3.65 -1.78
C LEU A 111 4.06 -2.35 -1.99
N ALA A 112 4.70 -1.21 -1.71
CA ALA A 112 4.28 0.08 -2.25
C ALA A 112 4.37 0.06 -3.79
N GLY A 113 3.61 0.94 -4.47
CA GLY A 113 3.49 0.92 -5.92
C GLY A 113 4.85 1.00 -6.64
N ALA A 114 5.69 1.96 -6.25
CA ALA A 114 7.01 2.19 -6.87
C ALA A 114 7.97 0.99 -6.80
N TYR A 115 7.72 0.02 -5.91
CA TYR A 115 8.58 -1.16 -5.74
C TYR A 115 8.07 -2.41 -6.44
N ARG A 116 6.87 -2.38 -7.03
CA ARG A 116 6.29 -3.53 -7.75
C ARG A 116 7.06 -3.81 -9.03
N GLN A 117 7.20 -5.09 -9.36
CA GLN A 117 7.88 -5.55 -10.57
C GLN A 117 7.03 -6.64 -11.24
N ALA A 118 7.03 -6.66 -12.58
CA ALA A 118 6.29 -7.65 -13.36
C ALA A 118 7.14 -8.88 -13.75
N ASN A 119 8.44 -8.88 -13.42
CA ASN A 119 9.35 -9.97 -13.77
C ASN A 119 9.05 -11.22 -12.93
N GLU A 120 9.37 -12.41 -13.46
CA GLU A 120 9.27 -13.67 -12.71
C GLU A 120 10.06 -13.59 -11.40
N PHE A 121 11.29 -13.06 -11.46
CA PHE A 121 12.15 -12.86 -10.31
C PHE A 121 12.27 -11.38 -9.96
N TYR A 122 12.02 -11.05 -8.70
CA TYR A 122 12.27 -9.74 -8.15
C TYR A 122 13.77 -9.44 -8.15
N SER A 123 14.14 -8.26 -8.66
CA SER A 123 15.53 -7.83 -8.79
C SER A 123 15.78 -6.48 -8.12
N PHE A 124 16.79 -6.42 -7.25
CA PHE A 124 17.25 -5.16 -6.66
C PHE A 124 18.07 -4.31 -7.62
N ALA A 125 18.52 -4.87 -8.75
CA ALA A 125 19.22 -4.10 -9.79
C ALA A 125 18.28 -3.14 -10.53
N LEU A 126 16.97 -3.43 -10.52
CA LEU A 126 15.96 -2.52 -11.03
C LEU A 126 15.74 -1.41 -10.01
N GLN A 127 16.15 -0.21 -10.42
CA GLN A 127 15.94 1.00 -9.64
C GLN A 127 14.45 1.37 -9.69
N PRO A 128 13.82 1.62 -8.52
CA PRO A 128 12.48 2.19 -8.46
C PRO A 128 12.47 3.52 -9.23
N LYS A 129 11.48 3.73 -10.09
CA LYS A 129 11.28 5.00 -10.78
C LYS A 129 9.99 5.62 -10.24
N GLU A 130 10.12 6.70 -9.48
CA GLU A 130 9.00 7.58 -9.16
C GLU A 130 9.04 8.78 -10.09
N GLN A 131 8.07 8.87 -11.00
CA GLN A 131 7.88 10.05 -11.84
C GLN A 131 6.82 10.92 -11.20
N ARG A 132 7.25 11.95 -10.48
CA ARG A 132 6.35 12.89 -9.79
C ARG A 132 6.02 14.04 -10.72
N SER A 133 4.81 14.04 -11.27
CA SER A 133 4.38 15.03 -12.26
C SER A 133 3.84 16.31 -11.63
N PHE A 134 3.23 16.24 -10.44
CA PHE A 134 2.54 17.38 -9.84
C PHE A 134 3.47 18.50 -9.41
N GLN A 135 4.74 18.20 -9.15
CA GLN A 135 5.74 19.22 -8.83
C GLN A 135 5.95 20.18 -10.02
N ASP A 136 5.93 19.66 -11.25
CA ASP A 136 6.23 20.43 -12.46
C ASP A 136 5.06 21.35 -12.86
N ILE A 137 3.84 20.98 -12.46
CA ILE A 137 2.60 21.73 -12.75
C ILE A 137 1.97 22.35 -11.48
N LEU A 138 2.75 22.46 -10.39
CA LEU A 138 2.21 22.81 -9.09
C LEU A 138 1.54 24.20 -9.07
N GLY A 139 2.11 25.17 -9.79
CA GLY A 139 1.56 26.52 -9.93
C GLY A 139 0.19 26.55 -10.61
N GLU A 140 -0.13 25.54 -11.41
CA GLU A 140 -1.43 25.43 -12.06
C GLU A 140 -2.43 24.65 -11.22
N LEU A 141 -1.97 23.68 -10.43
CA LEU A 141 -2.81 22.91 -9.50
C LEU A 141 -3.23 23.74 -8.28
N GLU A 142 -2.37 24.64 -7.80
CA GLU A 142 -2.65 25.50 -6.64
C GLU A 142 -2.29 26.97 -6.92
N PRO A 143 -3.04 27.66 -7.81
CA PRO A 143 -2.67 28.98 -8.31
C PRO A 143 -2.82 30.11 -7.28
N ASN A 144 -3.57 29.89 -6.18
CA ASN A 144 -3.83 30.93 -5.17
C ASN A 144 -2.87 30.87 -3.98
N GLN A 145 -1.86 30.00 -3.99
CA GLN A 145 -0.87 29.93 -2.91
C GLN A 145 0.33 30.84 -3.24
N PRO A 146 0.53 31.94 -2.50
CA PRO A 146 1.60 32.90 -2.82
C PRO A 146 3.02 32.32 -2.62
N ASP A 147 3.19 31.39 -1.68
CA ASP A 147 4.50 30.83 -1.30
C ASP A 147 4.63 29.33 -1.65
N LEU A 148 4.27 28.95 -2.88
CA LEU A 148 4.32 27.55 -3.35
C LEU A 148 5.67 26.86 -3.12
N GLY A 149 6.77 27.58 -3.30
CA GLY A 149 8.11 27.05 -3.07
C GLY A 149 8.33 26.59 -1.62
N PHE A 150 7.92 27.41 -0.64
CA PHE A 150 8.05 27.07 0.77
C PHE A 150 7.02 26.02 1.23
N ALA A 151 5.79 26.14 0.75
CA ALA A 151 4.71 25.20 1.06
C ALA A 151 5.00 23.80 0.52
N SER A 152 5.59 23.67 -0.67
CA SER A 152 5.92 22.37 -1.27
C SER A 152 7.05 21.63 -0.57
N ILE A 153 8.03 22.32 0.00
CA ILE A 153 9.16 21.71 0.73
C ILE A 153 8.68 21.03 2.02
N SER A 154 7.60 21.53 2.62
CA SER A 154 7.08 21.07 3.91
C SER A 154 5.82 20.20 3.79
N ALA A 155 5.14 20.20 2.63
CA ALA A 155 3.90 19.46 2.44
C ALA A 155 4.12 18.01 1.96
N TYR A 156 3.63 17.04 2.73
CA TYR A 156 3.47 15.65 2.27
C TYR A 156 2.36 15.49 1.22
N ASP A 157 1.58 16.55 0.98
CA ASP A 157 0.36 16.53 0.18
C ASP A 157 0.61 16.29 -1.31
N ILE A 158 1.72 16.74 -1.87
CA ILE A 158 2.05 16.51 -3.30
C ILE A 158 2.08 15.02 -3.58
N MET A 159 2.90 14.28 -2.84
CA MET A 159 3.04 12.84 -3.03
C MET A 159 1.75 12.09 -2.70
N ARG A 160 1.04 12.49 -1.63
CA ARG A 160 -0.25 11.89 -1.27
C ARG A 160 -1.26 12.03 -2.41
N THR A 161 -1.32 13.21 -3.01
CA THR A 161 -2.23 13.51 -4.11
C THR A 161 -1.78 12.82 -5.39
N GLU A 162 -0.48 12.85 -5.73
CA GLU A 162 0.08 12.13 -6.87
C GLU A 162 -0.28 10.64 -6.82
N GLN A 163 -0.08 9.99 -5.68
CA GLN A 163 -0.35 8.55 -5.52
C GLN A 163 -1.79 8.17 -5.81
N HIS A 164 -2.73 9.02 -5.41
CA HIS A 164 -4.13 8.75 -5.64
C HIS A 164 -4.49 9.03 -7.09
N TYR A 165 -4.03 10.13 -7.70
CA TYR A 165 -4.57 10.60 -8.97
C TYR A 165 -3.73 10.26 -10.22
N ALA A 166 -2.44 10.01 -10.07
CA ALA A 166 -1.49 9.88 -11.17
C ALA A 166 -0.60 8.65 -10.99
N THR A 167 0.58 8.83 -10.39
CA THR A 167 1.68 7.86 -10.46
C THR A 167 1.83 7.08 -9.16
N GLN A 168 2.29 5.83 -9.29
CA GLN A 168 2.68 5.02 -8.14
C GLN A 168 3.89 5.62 -7.40
N THR A 169 3.83 5.66 -6.07
CA THR A 169 4.92 6.16 -5.23
C THR A 169 5.42 5.10 -4.23
N SER A 170 6.44 5.44 -3.44
CA SER A 170 6.93 4.66 -2.29
C SER A 170 6.00 4.69 -1.07
N GLY A 171 4.94 5.51 -1.12
CA GLY A 171 3.87 5.47 -0.14
C GLY A 171 3.09 4.15 -0.19
N LEU A 172 2.86 3.55 0.97
CA LEU A 172 2.01 2.38 1.10
C LEU A 172 0.56 2.81 1.34
N ASP A 173 -0.34 2.54 0.38
CA ASP A 173 -1.76 2.81 0.58
C ASP A 173 -2.34 1.92 1.68
N LEU A 174 -2.77 2.58 2.76
CA LEU A 174 -3.47 1.98 3.89
C LEU A 174 -4.77 2.73 4.11
N ALA A 175 -5.84 2.02 4.50
CA ALA A 175 -7.10 2.62 4.90
C ALA A 175 -7.26 2.56 6.41
N PHE A 176 -7.87 3.59 7.01
CA PHE A 176 -8.34 3.54 8.40
C PHE A 176 -9.78 3.03 8.52
N GLU A 177 -10.55 3.09 7.44
CA GLU A 177 -11.90 2.50 7.37
C GLU A 177 -11.87 1.08 6.78
N LEU A 178 -12.53 0.16 7.46
CA LEU A 178 -12.66 -1.22 7.00
C LEU A 178 -13.40 -1.30 5.65
N ASP A 179 -14.45 -0.49 5.47
CA ASP A 179 -15.23 -0.46 4.24
C ASP A 179 -14.37 -0.11 3.01
N THR A 180 -13.38 0.77 3.15
CA THR A 180 -12.44 1.07 2.06
C THR A 180 -11.63 -0.18 1.69
N ALA A 181 -11.12 -0.93 2.66
CA ALA A 181 -10.39 -2.16 2.40
C ALA A 181 -11.30 -3.25 1.80
N ILE A 182 -12.53 -3.38 2.29
CA ILE A 182 -13.52 -4.30 1.71
C ILE A 182 -13.79 -3.93 0.24
N PHE A 183 -13.93 -2.64 -0.09
CA PHE A 183 -14.09 -2.20 -1.48
C PHE A 183 -12.94 -2.71 -2.36
N PHE A 184 -11.68 -2.45 -1.97
CA PHE A 184 -10.52 -2.89 -2.76
C PHE A 184 -10.31 -4.41 -2.77
N ALA A 185 -10.83 -5.14 -1.79
CA ALA A 185 -10.81 -6.60 -1.76
C ALA A 185 -11.87 -7.24 -2.68
N THR A 186 -12.90 -6.49 -3.05
CA THR A 186 -14.09 -7.01 -3.75
C THR A 186 -14.36 -6.34 -5.09
N HIS A 187 -13.55 -5.37 -5.49
CA HIS A 187 -13.65 -4.71 -6.80
C HIS A 187 -12.34 -4.84 -7.56
N GLN A 188 -12.44 -5.04 -8.88
CA GLN A 188 -11.31 -5.12 -9.79
C GLN A 188 -11.27 -3.89 -10.69
N PHE A 189 -10.08 -3.29 -10.77
CA PHE A 189 -9.81 -2.22 -11.72
C PHE A 189 -9.73 -2.78 -13.14
N ARG A 190 -10.45 -2.14 -14.08
CA ARG A 190 -10.56 -2.57 -15.47
C ARG A 190 -10.44 -1.37 -16.40
N TRP A 191 -9.98 -1.62 -17.62
CA TRP A 191 -9.93 -0.63 -18.71
C TRP A 191 -10.99 -0.95 -19.77
N ARG A 192 -11.62 0.09 -20.31
CA ARG A 192 -12.43 0.03 -21.53
C ARG A 192 -11.53 0.20 -22.75
N ALA A 193 -12.01 -0.26 -23.91
CA ALA A 193 -11.37 -0.01 -25.19
C ALA A 193 -11.23 1.51 -25.52
N SER A 194 -12.08 2.35 -24.93
CA SER A 194 -12.02 3.82 -25.06
C SER A 194 -10.86 4.47 -24.28
N GLY A 195 -10.06 3.69 -23.53
CA GLY A 195 -9.01 4.21 -22.67
C GLY A 195 -9.52 4.75 -21.32
N LYS A 196 -10.82 4.63 -21.02
CA LYS A 196 -11.37 4.96 -19.71
C LYS A 196 -11.33 3.77 -18.76
N ALA A 197 -11.13 4.03 -17.48
CA ALA A 197 -11.13 3.00 -16.45
C ALA A 197 -12.47 2.88 -15.71
N TYR A 198 -12.69 1.73 -15.08
CA TYR A 198 -13.83 1.48 -14.20
C TYR A 198 -13.46 0.43 -13.15
N TYR A 199 -14.30 0.32 -12.12
CA TYR A 199 -14.21 -0.77 -11.15
C TYR A 199 -15.41 -1.69 -11.32
N GLU A 200 -15.12 -2.99 -11.40
CA GLU A 200 -16.14 -4.04 -11.49
C GLU A 200 -16.15 -4.84 -10.19
N ARG A 201 -17.34 -5.04 -9.62
CA ARG A 201 -17.49 -5.91 -8.44
C ARG A 201 -17.19 -7.36 -8.82
N VAL A 202 -16.36 -8.03 -8.01
CA VAL A 202 -16.09 -9.46 -8.14
C VAL A 202 -17.39 -10.23 -7.89
N LYS A 203 -17.66 -11.21 -8.74
CA LYS A 203 -18.89 -12.00 -8.66
C LYS A 203 -18.82 -12.98 -7.50
N HIS A 204 -19.99 -13.30 -6.96
CA HIS A 204 -20.13 -14.39 -6.01
C HIS A 204 -19.62 -15.71 -6.63
N GLY A 205 -18.86 -16.48 -5.86
CA GLY A 205 -18.17 -17.69 -6.32
C GLY A 205 -16.78 -17.44 -6.92
N GLU A 206 -16.41 -16.18 -7.20
CA GLU A 206 -15.13 -15.80 -7.82
C GLU A 206 -14.20 -15.04 -6.86
N HIS A 207 -14.59 -14.90 -5.58
CA HIS A 207 -13.80 -14.12 -4.62
C HIS A 207 -12.47 -14.82 -4.28
N SER A 208 -11.39 -14.05 -4.38
CA SER A 208 -10.07 -14.39 -3.84
C SER A 208 -9.51 -13.27 -2.97
N GLY A 209 -10.38 -12.35 -2.56
CA GLY A 209 -10.01 -11.11 -1.90
C GLY A 209 -9.28 -11.34 -0.59
N ILE A 210 -8.44 -10.39 -0.24
CA ILE A 210 -7.66 -10.42 1.00
C ILE A 210 -7.67 -9.04 1.64
N ILE A 211 -7.77 -9.02 2.96
CA ILE A 211 -7.64 -7.82 3.78
C ILE A 211 -6.50 -8.06 4.77
N TYR A 212 -5.43 -7.29 4.62
CA TYR A 212 -4.36 -7.24 5.60
C TYR A 212 -4.72 -6.23 6.69
N CYS A 213 -4.62 -6.64 7.95
CA CYS A 213 -4.77 -5.76 9.11
C CYS A 213 -3.38 -5.50 9.69
N PHE A 214 -2.93 -4.25 9.70
CA PHE A 214 -1.59 -3.87 10.16
C PHE A 214 -1.65 -3.12 11.48
N ARG A 215 -0.69 -3.43 12.36
CA ARG A 215 -0.37 -2.67 13.55
C ARG A 215 1.10 -2.26 13.52
N PHE A 216 1.37 -1.13 12.88
CA PHE A 216 2.71 -0.54 12.83
C PHE A 216 3.17 -0.13 14.23
N ARG A 217 4.34 -0.60 14.64
CA ARG A 217 4.89 -0.32 15.98
C ARG A 217 5.92 0.80 15.99
N ASP A 218 6.82 0.80 15.00
CA ASP A 218 7.95 1.75 14.94
C ASP A 218 8.32 2.07 13.48
N PRO A 219 8.07 3.28 12.96
CA PRO A 219 7.22 4.28 13.57
C PRO A 219 5.76 3.80 13.61
N PRO A 220 4.97 4.21 14.62
CA PRO A 220 3.55 3.89 14.66
C PRO A 220 2.80 4.65 13.56
N VAL A 221 1.88 3.97 12.89
CA VAL A 221 0.92 4.60 11.96
C VAL A 221 -0.42 4.68 12.67
N LYS A 222 -0.84 5.90 13.03
CA LYS A 222 -2.11 6.17 13.71
C LYS A 222 -2.98 7.11 12.90
N ARG A 223 -4.30 6.93 12.99
CA ARG A 223 -5.30 7.78 12.34
C ARG A 223 -5.11 9.24 12.73
N SER A 224 -4.83 9.54 13.99
CA SER A 224 -4.60 10.91 14.48
C SER A 224 -3.40 11.63 13.83
N GLN A 225 -2.50 10.91 13.16
CA GLN A 225 -1.27 11.46 12.58
C GLN A 225 -1.24 11.36 11.05
N TYR A 226 -1.78 10.27 10.50
CA TYR A 226 -1.68 9.96 9.08
C TYR A 226 -2.99 10.13 8.32
N TYR A 227 -4.11 10.35 9.02
CA TYR A 227 -5.37 10.62 8.36
C TYR A 227 -5.39 12.03 7.76
N ILE A 228 -5.74 12.10 6.48
CA ILE A 228 -5.80 13.35 5.72
C ILE A 228 -7.24 13.85 5.73
N LYS A 229 -7.51 14.85 6.58
CA LYS A 229 -8.79 15.59 6.59
C LYS A 229 -8.67 16.97 5.96
N GLU A 230 -7.49 17.55 6.08
CA GLU A 230 -7.15 18.89 5.62
C GLU A 230 -5.83 18.78 4.86
N PHE A 231 -5.63 19.70 3.93
CA PHE A 231 -4.41 19.78 3.16
C PHE A 231 -3.75 21.14 3.37
N ASP A 232 -2.44 21.12 3.59
CA ASP A 232 -1.60 22.30 3.67
C ASP A 232 -1.41 22.92 2.28
N LEU A 233 -1.40 22.07 1.25
CA LEU A 233 -1.35 22.41 -0.18
C LEU A 233 -2.64 21.95 -0.88
N PHE A 234 -2.98 22.42 -2.09
CA PHE A 234 -4.24 22.06 -2.77
C PHE A 234 -5.51 22.58 -2.07
N LYS A 235 -5.44 23.78 -1.47
CA LYS A 235 -6.58 24.44 -0.81
C LYS A 235 -7.56 25.05 -1.81
N THR A 236 -7.09 25.47 -2.97
CA THR A 236 -7.93 26.01 -4.05
C THR A 236 -8.91 24.95 -4.55
N TYR A 237 -8.40 23.72 -4.74
CA TYR A 237 -9.20 22.57 -5.16
C TYR A 237 -8.89 21.38 -4.23
N PRO A 238 -9.63 21.20 -3.13
CA PRO A 238 -9.40 20.09 -2.21
C PRO A 238 -9.58 18.71 -2.89
N PRO A 239 -8.58 17.80 -2.82
CA PRO A 239 -8.66 16.48 -3.43
C PRO A 239 -9.69 15.57 -2.75
N THR A 240 -10.91 15.51 -3.30
CA THR A 240 -12.05 14.86 -2.64
C THR A 240 -11.89 13.35 -2.53
N ARG A 241 -11.25 12.71 -3.52
CA ARG A 241 -11.00 11.26 -3.51
C ARG A 241 -10.27 10.80 -2.25
N ILE A 242 -9.21 11.49 -1.84
CA ILE A 242 -8.39 11.10 -0.68
C ILE A 242 -9.24 11.12 0.59
N ILE A 243 -10.07 12.16 0.75
CA ILE A 243 -10.94 12.33 1.91
C ILE A 243 -11.95 11.17 1.98
N ARG A 244 -12.54 10.75 0.85
CA ARG A 244 -13.54 9.67 0.80
C ARG A 244 -12.97 8.26 1.04
N GLN A 245 -11.70 8.06 0.70
CA GLN A 245 -11.02 6.77 0.86
C GLN A 245 -10.45 6.58 2.29
N ASP A 246 -10.32 7.64 3.09
CA ASP A 246 -9.78 7.58 4.46
C ASP A 246 -8.43 6.86 4.52
N CYS A 247 -7.52 7.29 3.62
CA CYS A 247 -6.22 6.67 3.44
C CYS A 247 -5.13 7.34 4.29
N GLY A 248 -4.22 6.52 4.82
CA GLY A 248 -2.92 6.89 5.35
C GLY A 248 -1.80 6.44 4.40
N LEU A 249 -0.69 7.17 4.41
CA LEU A 249 0.41 6.94 3.48
C LEU A 249 1.78 6.94 4.16
N PRO A 250 2.13 5.89 4.93
CA PRO A 250 3.49 5.74 5.42
C PRO A 250 4.46 5.52 4.25
N LEU A 251 5.58 6.22 4.31
CA LEU A 251 6.67 6.11 3.35
C LEU A 251 7.48 4.85 3.63
N ILE A 252 7.71 4.06 2.59
CA ILE A 252 8.56 2.87 2.66
C ILE A 252 9.87 3.19 1.95
N GLY A 253 11.01 2.95 2.62
CA GLY A 253 12.32 3.20 2.04
C GLY A 253 12.77 2.15 1.02
N GLU A 254 13.73 2.53 0.16
CA GLU A 254 14.30 1.66 -0.87
C GLU A 254 15.05 0.44 -0.31
N TYR A 255 15.44 0.49 0.96
CA TYR A 255 16.14 -0.56 1.70
C TYR A 255 15.20 -1.46 2.53
N GLU A 256 13.89 -1.27 2.39
CA GLU A 256 12.87 -1.94 3.20
C GLU A 256 11.56 -2.13 2.43
N ARG A 257 11.67 -2.45 1.13
CA ARG A 257 10.58 -2.36 0.14
C ARG A 257 9.30 -3.13 0.48
N ASN A 258 9.40 -4.20 1.27
CA ASN A 258 8.31 -5.08 1.72
C ASN A 258 8.18 -5.16 3.25
N ILE A 259 8.71 -4.18 3.99
CA ILE A 259 8.78 -4.20 5.45
C ILE A 259 7.42 -4.24 6.14
N ALA A 260 6.37 -3.74 5.49
CA ALA A 260 5.01 -3.74 6.04
C ALA A 260 4.50 -5.14 6.41
N ILE A 261 5.04 -6.21 5.79
CA ILE A 261 4.71 -7.59 6.17
C ILE A 261 5.03 -7.89 7.64
N THR A 262 6.03 -7.22 8.20
CA THR A 262 6.47 -7.42 9.59
C THR A 262 5.53 -6.80 10.63
N ASP A 263 4.63 -5.93 10.17
CA ASP A 263 3.64 -5.21 10.97
C ASP A 263 2.22 -5.77 10.76
N ILE A 264 2.05 -6.90 10.06
CA ILE A 264 0.76 -7.59 9.91
C ILE A 264 0.34 -8.17 11.28
N ASP A 265 -0.84 -7.75 11.74
CA ASP A 265 -1.51 -8.34 12.90
C ASP A 265 -2.26 -9.62 12.54
N CYS A 266 -3.06 -9.54 11.47
CA CYS A 266 -3.75 -10.68 10.91
C CYS A 266 -4.10 -10.48 9.44
N ILE A 267 -4.43 -11.58 8.77
CA ILE A 267 -4.85 -11.61 7.38
C ILE A 267 -6.25 -12.21 7.31
N ILE A 268 -7.19 -11.50 6.71
CA ILE A 268 -8.55 -11.98 6.49
C ILE A 268 -8.69 -12.32 5.00
N ARG A 269 -8.95 -13.59 4.70
CA ARG A 269 -9.19 -14.09 3.34
C ARG A 269 -10.68 -14.15 3.10
N LEU A 270 -11.14 -13.58 1.99
CA LEU A 270 -12.53 -13.67 1.59
C LEU A 270 -12.75 -15.04 0.95
N HIS A 271 -13.70 -15.81 1.49
CA HIS A 271 -14.13 -17.06 0.90
C HIS A 271 -14.65 -16.82 -0.52
N HIS A 272 -14.55 -17.81 -1.41
CA HIS A 272 -14.98 -17.66 -2.81
C HIS A 272 -16.47 -17.28 -2.95
N GLU A 273 -17.29 -17.70 -2.01
CA GLU A 273 -18.71 -17.35 -1.88
C GLU A 273 -18.97 -16.10 -1.03
N PHE A 274 -17.99 -15.22 -0.83
CA PHE A 274 -18.15 -14.05 0.04
C PHE A 274 -19.40 -13.23 -0.32
N GLU A 275 -20.25 -12.99 0.68
CA GLU A 275 -21.50 -12.27 0.54
C GLU A 275 -21.31 -10.81 0.91
N MET A 276 -21.35 -9.96 -0.12
CA MET A 276 -21.31 -8.52 0.07
C MET A 276 -22.75 -7.97 0.17
N PRO A 277 -23.14 -7.34 1.29
CA PRO A 277 -24.51 -6.92 1.53
C PRO A 277 -24.93 -5.85 0.53
N LYS A 278 -26.22 -5.85 0.18
CA LYS A 278 -26.82 -4.85 -0.72
C LYS A 278 -26.73 -3.42 -0.16
N THR A 279 -26.57 -3.30 1.16
CA THR A 279 -26.45 -2.04 1.90
C THR A 279 -25.02 -1.50 1.97
N PHE A 280 -24.04 -2.18 1.38
CA PHE A 280 -22.65 -1.71 1.36
C PHE A 280 -22.54 -0.36 0.63
N LYS A 281 -21.95 0.64 1.31
CA LYS A 281 -22.08 2.05 0.93
C LYS A 281 -21.01 2.57 -0.03
N LYS A 282 -19.83 1.95 -0.08
CA LYS A 282 -18.71 2.43 -0.91
C LYS A 282 -18.87 1.94 -2.35
N SER A 283 -19.54 2.73 -3.20
CA SER A 283 -19.59 2.45 -4.65
C SER A 283 -18.33 2.97 -5.36
N PRO A 284 -18.04 2.51 -6.60
CA PRO A 284 -16.98 3.08 -7.42
C PRO A 284 -17.06 4.61 -7.58
N GLU A 285 -18.25 5.15 -7.83
CA GLU A 285 -18.48 6.59 -8.01
C GLU A 285 -18.26 7.37 -6.72
N TYR A 286 -18.64 6.80 -5.57
CA TYR A 286 -18.31 7.38 -4.28
C TYR A 286 -16.79 7.39 -4.07
N MET A 287 -16.12 6.25 -4.26
CA MET A 287 -14.68 6.09 -4.01
C MET A 287 -13.80 6.87 -4.98
N PHE A 288 -14.27 7.12 -6.20
CA PHE A 288 -13.57 7.84 -7.26
C PHE A 288 -14.54 8.89 -7.84
N PRO A 289 -14.68 10.05 -7.20
CA PRO A 289 -15.68 11.05 -7.56
C PRO A 289 -15.54 11.56 -9.00
N SER A 290 -16.67 12.01 -9.57
CA SER A 290 -16.70 12.72 -10.86
C SER A 290 -16.14 14.14 -10.74
N ILE A 291 -15.92 14.82 -11.87
CA ILE A 291 -15.50 16.24 -11.92
C ILE A 291 -16.53 17.20 -11.30
N ARG A 292 -17.78 16.77 -11.13
CA ARG A 292 -18.81 17.57 -10.44
C ARG A 292 -18.57 17.61 -8.94
N GLU A 293 -18.10 16.51 -8.38
CA GLU A 293 -17.87 16.34 -6.95
C GLU A 293 -16.43 16.64 -6.54
N ASP A 294 -15.47 16.45 -7.46
CA ASP A 294 -14.05 16.63 -7.21
C ASP A 294 -13.43 17.65 -8.18
N LYS A 295 -13.31 18.89 -7.70
CA LYS A 295 -12.74 20.00 -8.47
C LYS A 295 -11.25 19.87 -8.70
N PHE A 296 -10.53 19.16 -7.83
CA PHE A 296 -9.13 18.84 -8.07
C PHE A 296 -9.01 17.92 -9.29
N TYR A 297 -9.86 16.90 -9.35
CA TYR A 297 -9.89 15.97 -10.48
C TYR A 297 -10.30 16.65 -11.80
N GLU A 298 -11.28 17.57 -11.75
CA GLU A 298 -11.64 18.41 -12.89
C GLU A 298 -10.43 19.15 -13.44
N LYS A 299 -9.73 19.90 -12.58
CA LYS A 299 -8.53 20.66 -12.93
C LYS A 299 -7.45 19.75 -13.51
N LEU A 300 -7.21 18.59 -12.89
CA LEU A 300 -6.20 17.64 -13.33
C LEU A 300 -6.51 17.06 -14.71
N LEU A 301 -7.77 16.73 -15.01
CA LEU A 301 -8.16 16.27 -16.35
C LEU A 301 -8.04 17.38 -17.41
N THR A 302 -8.26 18.64 -17.06
CA THR A 302 -7.98 19.78 -17.95
C THR A 302 -6.47 19.90 -18.21
N LEU A 303 -5.64 19.84 -17.17
CA LEU A 303 -4.18 19.91 -17.33
C LEU A 303 -3.64 18.72 -18.12
N LYS A 304 -4.22 17.52 -17.97
CA LYS A 304 -3.85 16.35 -18.78
C LYS A 304 -4.00 16.61 -20.28
N GLN A 305 -4.99 17.40 -20.69
CA GLN A 305 -5.16 17.76 -22.11
C GLN A 305 -4.05 18.67 -22.62
N GLN A 306 -3.46 19.49 -21.74
CA GLN A 306 -2.41 20.47 -22.04
C GLN A 306 -1.00 19.86 -21.91
N HIS A 307 -0.81 18.93 -20.97
CA HIS A 307 0.45 18.29 -20.60
C HIS A 307 0.34 16.77 -20.67
N GLN A 308 -0.02 16.24 -21.85
CA GLN A 308 -0.31 14.81 -22.01
C GLN A 308 0.88 13.91 -21.67
N ASP A 309 2.10 14.38 -21.93
CA ASP A 309 3.37 13.70 -21.65
C ASP A 309 3.67 13.61 -20.16
N LEU A 310 3.35 14.66 -19.39
CA LEU A 310 3.56 14.69 -17.94
C LEU A 310 2.49 13.90 -17.17
N LEU A 311 1.25 13.91 -17.66
CA LEU A 311 0.08 13.36 -16.95
C LEU A 311 -0.48 12.09 -17.59
N THR A 312 0.38 11.29 -18.23
CA THR A 312 0.00 10.03 -18.89
C THR A 312 -0.69 9.07 -17.92
N ASP A 313 -0.20 8.98 -16.68
CA ASP A 313 -0.69 8.06 -15.64
C ASP A 313 -2.00 8.51 -14.96
N VAL A 314 -2.47 9.74 -15.19
CA VAL A 314 -3.76 10.21 -14.65
C VAL A 314 -4.91 9.40 -15.25
N VAL A 315 -5.65 8.67 -14.42
CA VAL A 315 -6.75 7.82 -14.88
C VAL A 315 -8.01 8.64 -15.15
N GLU A 316 -8.62 8.50 -16.34
CA GLU A 316 -9.98 8.99 -16.61
C GLU A 316 -11.00 7.87 -16.39
N TYR A 317 -11.89 8.00 -15.39
CA TYR A 317 -12.95 7.04 -15.12
C TYR A 317 -14.14 7.17 -16.09
N GLU A 318 -14.89 6.09 -16.33
CA GLU A 318 -16.01 6.11 -17.28
C GLU A 318 -17.12 7.12 -16.90
N TRP A 319 -17.34 7.32 -15.60
CA TRP A 319 -18.25 8.31 -15.03
C TRP A 319 -17.57 9.66 -14.70
N ALA A 320 -16.31 9.87 -15.08
CA ALA A 320 -15.56 11.06 -14.67
C ALA A 320 -16.27 12.37 -15.06
N ARG A 321 -16.95 12.39 -16.21
CA ARG A 321 -17.58 13.59 -16.81
C ARG A 321 -19.12 13.58 -16.75
N THR A 322 -19.74 12.66 -16.02
CA THR A 322 -21.20 12.48 -16.00
C THR A 322 -21.95 13.42 -15.08
#